data_AF-R6R6K2-F1
#
_entry.id   AF-R6R6K2-F1
#
_cell.length_a   1.000
_cell.length_b   1.000
_cell.length_c   1.000
_cell.angle_alpha   90.00
_cell.angle_beta   90.00
_cell.angle_gamma   90.00
#
_symmetry.space_group_name_H-M   'P 1'
#
loop_
_entity.id
_entity.type
_entity.pdbx_description
1 polymer ?
#
loop_
_entity_poly.entity_id
_entity_poly.type
_entity_poly.pdbx_seq_one_letter_code
_entity_poly.pdbx_strand_id
1 'polypeptide(L)'
;MTDGYLPQEEQFGNTRRLLEQLKGSGAEILICTKSDLVVRDIDLLKEMGKVTVSWSINTLDEGFKNDMDNAVSIQRRLDAMKQVYDAGIRTVCFIAPVFPGITDFEAIFHRVKDQCDLVWLENLNLRGGFKKDILAYIQEKYPDLMPLYNAIYTRGDRGYFRELEERAERLAREYDCPFVDNELPYGRAEPGHPVIVDYFYHEEVRGSENTGLRNR
;
A
#
# COMPACT_ATOMS: atom_id res chain seq x y z
N MET A 1 12.47 -3.23 3.35
CA MET A 1 12.23 -3.24 1.89
C MET A 1 12.79 -1.93 1.35
N THR A 2 13.51 -1.96 0.23
CA THR A 2 14.07 -0.76 -0.41
C THR A 2 13.33 -0.54 -1.73
N ASP A 3 12.99 0.71 -2.03
CA ASP A 3 12.34 1.08 -3.29
C ASP A 3 13.28 0.82 -4.48
N GLY A 4 12.79 0.11 -5.49
CA GLY A 4 13.55 -0.18 -6.71
C GLY A 4 13.66 1.02 -7.66
N TYR A 5 12.93 2.10 -7.41
CA TYR A 5 12.82 3.28 -8.29
C TYR A 5 13.19 4.57 -7.55
N LEU A 6 14.26 4.51 -6.75
CA LEU A 6 14.87 5.69 -6.13
C LEU A 6 15.31 6.72 -7.19
N PRO A 7 15.45 8.02 -6.84
CA PRO A 7 15.81 9.06 -7.79
C PRO A 7 17.08 8.75 -8.62
N GLN A 8 18.04 8.04 -8.04
CA GLN A 8 19.28 7.62 -8.71
C GLN A 8 19.03 6.71 -9.93
N GLU A 9 17.89 6.02 -9.99
CA GLU A 9 17.51 5.17 -11.13
C GLU A 9 17.20 5.94 -12.41
N GLU A 10 17.00 7.25 -12.33
CA GLU A 10 16.95 8.12 -13.52
C GLU A 10 18.27 8.07 -14.29
N GLN A 11 19.41 8.02 -13.58
CA GLN A 11 20.74 7.99 -14.17
C GLN A 11 21.24 6.55 -14.40
N PHE A 12 21.13 5.67 -13.40
CA PHE A 12 21.81 4.37 -13.46
C PHE A 12 21.01 3.30 -14.18
N GLY A 13 19.68 3.33 -14.10
CA GLY A 13 18.78 2.36 -14.72
C GLY A 13 19.07 0.90 -14.34
N ASN A 14 19.55 0.64 -13.12
CA ASN A 14 19.91 -0.71 -12.70
C ASN A 14 18.68 -1.62 -12.61
N THR A 15 17.56 -1.08 -12.13
CA THR A 15 16.28 -1.79 -12.06
C THR A 15 15.80 -2.17 -13.45
N ARG A 16 15.89 -1.26 -14.44
CA ARG A 16 15.56 -1.59 -15.83
C ARG A 16 16.46 -2.71 -16.36
N ARG A 17 17.78 -2.62 -16.17
CA ARG A 17 18.72 -3.67 -16.59
C ARG A 17 18.39 -5.02 -15.94
N LEU A 18 18.02 -5.02 -14.65
CA LEU A 18 17.58 -6.24 -13.97
C LEU A 18 16.31 -6.81 -14.60
N LEU A 19 15.31 -5.97 -14.88
CA LEU A 19 14.08 -6.38 -15.56
C LEU A 19 14.38 -6.95 -16.96
N GLU A 20 15.33 -6.38 -17.70
CA GLU A 20 15.74 -6.89 -19.02
C GLU A 20 16.34 -8.30 -18.91
N GLN A 21 17.13 -8.57 -17.87
CA GLN A 21 17.67 -9.92 -17.61
C GLN A 21 16.59 -10.92 -17.15
N LEU A 22 15.55 -10.44 -16.46
CA LEU A 22 14.43 -11.27 -16.02
C LEU A 22 13.41 -11.56 -17.13
N LYS A 23 13.50 -10.87 -18.28
CA LYS A 23 12.61 -11.08 -19.42
C LYS A 23 12.67 -12.54 -19.89
N GLY A 24 11.50 -13.17 -19.99
CA GLY A 24 11.39 -14.58 -20.41
C GLY A 24 11.73 -15.62 -19.32
N SER A 25 12.11 -15.20 -18.11
CA SER A 25 12.42 -16.13 -17.00
C SER A 25 11.20 -16.83 -16.41
N GLY A 26 9.99 -16.31 -16.65
CA GLY A 26 8.76 -16.77 -15.99
C GLY A 26 8.62 -16.31 -14.54
N ALA A 27 9.53 -15.47 -14.04
CA ALA A 27 9.45 -14.92 -12.69
C ALA A 27 8.18 -14.08 -12.48
N GLU A 28 7.60 -14.21 -11.29
CA GLU A 28 6.56 -13.31 -10.80
C GLU A 28 7.22 -12.09 -10.13
N ILE A 29 6.85 -10.89 -10.57
CA ILE A 29 7.50 -9.64 -10.15
C ILE A 29 6.49 -8.76 -9.43
N LEU A 30 6.80 -8.41 -8.20
CA LEU A 30 6.10 -7.39 -7.43
C LEU A 30 7.05 -6.20 -7.22
N ILE A 31 6.67 -5.04 -7.76
CA ILE A 31 7.37 -3.77 -7.55
C ILE A 31 6.57 -2.97 -6.54
N CYS A 32 7.19 -2.57 -5.43
CA CYS A 32 6.61 -1.63 -4.48
C CYS A 32 7.39 -0.32 -4.54
N THR A 33 6.70 0.79 -4.82
CA THR A 33 7.39 2.09 -5.02
C THR A 33 6.60 3.28 -4.47
N LYS A 34 7.32 4.37 -4.24
CA LYS A 34 6.78 5.72 -3.99
C LYS A 34 7.12 6.69 -5.11
N SER A 35 7.61 6.18 -6.25
CA SER A 35 8.14 6.93 -7.38
C SER A 35 7.23 6.82 -8.61
N ASP A 36 7.39 7.75 -9.54
CA ASP A 36 6.78 7.71 -10.88
C ASP A 36 7.73 7.16 -11.96
N LEU A 37 9.00 6.91 -11.64
CA LEU A 37 10.01 6.41 -12.59
C LEU A 37 9.67 5.05 -13.21
N VAL A 38 8.83 4.25 -12.55
CA VAL A 38 8.36 2.95 -13.08
C VAL A 38 7.61 3.09 -14.40
N VAL A 39 7.01 4.25 -14.69
CA VAL A 39 6.33 4.54 -15.96
C VAL A 39 7.27 4.37 -17.16
N ARG A 40 8.56 4.69 -16.99
CA ARG A 40 9.59 4.52 -18.03
C ARG A 40 9.68 3.07 -18.53
N ASP A 41 9.45 2.11 -17.63
CA ASP A 41 9.70 0.69 -17.89
C ASP A 41 8.41 -0.08 -18.23
N ILE A 42 7.29 0.61 -18.45
CA ILE A 42 6.01 -0.02 -18.88
C ILE A 42 6.19 -0.89 -20.13
N ASP A 43 7.00 -0.44 -21.08
CA ASP A 43 7.30 -1.17 -22.32
C ASP A 43 7.84 -2.58 -22.02
N LEU A 44 8.75 -2.67 -21.06
CA LEU A 44 9.37 -3.92 -20.63
C LEU A 44 8.44 -4.74 -19.74
N LEU A 45 7.77 -4.09 -18.77
CA LEU A 45 6.86 -4.77 -17.83
C LEU A 45 5.70 -5.47 -18.55
N LYS A 46 5.21 -4.91 -19.66
CA LYS A 46 4.15 -5.52 -20.48
C LYS A 46 4.57 -6.82 -21.17
N GLU A 47 5.87 -7.01 -21.41
CA GLU A 47 6.39 -8.22 -22.03
C GLU A 47 6.68 -9.34 -21.00
N MET A 48 6.51 -9.04 -19.71
CA MET A 48 6.74 -9.99 -18.63
C MET A 48 5.44 -10.71 -18.25
N GLY A 49 5.55 -11.96 -17.79
CA GLY A 49 4.39 -12.82 -17.54
C GLY A 49 3.49 -12.31 -16.42
N LYS A 50 3.97 -12.35 -15.18
CA LYS A 50 3.21 -11.91 -14.01
C LYS A 50 3.88 -10.74 -13.32
N VAL A 51 3.39 -9.52 -13.60
CA VAL A 51 3.87 -8.29 -12.98
C VAL A 51 2.76 -7.68 -12.13
N THR A 52 3.11 -7.17 -10.96
CA THR A 52 2.27 -6.31 -10.13
C THR A 52 3.08 -5.09 -9.72
N VAL A 53 2.51 -3.89 -9.86
CA VAL A 53 3.14 -2.65 -9.38
C VAL A 53 2.25 -2.07 -8.29
N SER A 54 2.83 -1.76 -7.14
CA SER A 54 2.15 -1.16 -6.01
C SER A 54 2.72 0.22 -5.69
N TRP A 55 1.84 1.15 -5.35
CA TRP A 55 2.22 2.48 -4.86
C TRP A 55 1.84 2.65 -3.41
N SER A 56 2.79 3.09 -2.58
CA SER A 56 2.48 3.49 -1.21
C SER A 56 1.79 4.86 -1.20
N ILE A 57 0.50 4.86 -0.87
CA ILE A 57 -0.35 6.06 -0.75
C ILE A 57 -1.13 5.92 0.56
N ASN A 58 -0.54 6.42 1.66
CA ASN A 58 -1.14 6.34 3.00
C ASN A 58 -1.81 7.64 3.46
N THR A 59 -1.80 8.66 2.61
CA THR A 59 -2.43 9.97 2.84
C THR A 59 -2.75 10.64 1.50
N LEU A 60 -3.68 11.59 1.51
CA LEU A 60 -3.92 12.57 0.44
C LEU A 60 -3.42 13.98 0.82
N ASP A 61 -2.79 14.13 1.99
CA ASP A 61 -2.19 15.37 2.48
C ASP A 61 -0.69 15.40 2.19
N GLU A 62 -0.27 16.31 1.31
CA GLU A 62 1.14 16.53 0.95
C GLU A 62 1.98 16.99 2.16
N GLY A 63 1.40 17.71 3.12
CA GLY A 63 2.07 18.12 4.35
C GLY A 63 2.48 16.91 5.18
N PHE A 64 1.52 16.03 5.49
CA PHE A 64 1.80 14.79 6.20
C PHE A 64 2.80 13.90 5.44
N LYS A 65 2.65 13.78 4.11
CA LYS A 65 3.60 13.02 3.29
C LYS A 65 5.02 13.60 3.38
N ASN A 66 5.19 14.92 3.34
CA ASN A 66 6.50 15.57 3.43
C ASN A 66 7.12 15.49 4.82
N ASP A 67 6.32 15.37 5.88
CA ASP A 67 6.80 15.10 7.23
C ASP A 67 7.36 13.67 7.38
N MET A 68 6.84 12.71 6.58
CA MET A 68 7.17 11.29 6.69
C MET A 68 8.27 10.82 5.72
N ASP A 69 8.25 11.27 4.47
CA ASP A 69 9.25 10.91 3.47
C ASP A 69 9.52 12.00 2.41
N ASN A 70 10.69 11.89 1.78
CA ASN A 70 11.14 12.78 0.71
C ASN A 70 10.84 12.23 -0.70
N ALA A 71 9.87 11.33 -0.86
CA ALA A 71 9.55 10.77 -2.19
C ALA A 71 8.72 11.76 -3.04
N VAL A 72 8.32 11.36 -4.25
CA VAL A 72 7.55 12.25 -5.14
C VAL A 72 6.17 12.58 -4.54
N SER A 73 5.53 13.64 -5.05
CA SER A 73 4.20 14.07 -4.62
C SER A 73 3.16 12.96 -4.79
N ILE A 74 2.13 12.99 -3.96
CA ILE A 74 0.99 12.06 -3.99
C ILE A 74 0.35 12.08 -5.38
N GLN A 75 0.20 13.27 -5.96
CA GLN A 75 -0.36 13.40 -7.31
C GLN A 75 0.51 12.69 -8.36
N ARG A 76 1.84 12.79 -8.30
CA ARG A 76 2.73 12.04 -9.21
C ARG A 76 2.61 10.53 -9.02
N ARG A 77 2.44 10.04 -7.79
CA ARG A 77 2.18 8.61 -7.51
C ARG A 77 0.86 8.16 -8.15
N LEU A 78 -0.21 8.94 -7.97
CA LEU A 78 -1.54 8.66 -8.53
C LEU A 78 -1.52 8.63 -10.08
N ASP A 79 -0.83 9.59 -10.70
CA ASP A 79 -0.72 9.67 -12.16
C ASP A 79 0.12 8.53 -12.74
N ALA A 80 1.21 8.14 -12.07
CA ALA A 80 2.00 6.97 -12.45
C ALA A 80 1.20 5.66 -12.30
N MET A 81 0.50 5.52 -11.18
CA MET A 81 -0.37 4.38 -10.91
C MET A 81 -1.44 4.21 -11.98
N LYS A 82 -2.09 5.33 -12.37
CA LYS A 82 -3.06 5.33 -13.46
C LYS A 82 -2.45 4.92 -14.79
N GLN A 83 -1.30 5.47 -15.18
CA GLN A 83 -0.63 5.12 -16.43
C GLN A 83 -0.31 3.62 -16.52
N VAL A 84 0.15 3.02 -15.41
CA VAL A 84 0.45 1.59 -15.35
C VAL A 84 -0.83 0.74 -15.38
N TYR A 85 -1.89 1.14 -14.67
CA TYR A 85 -3.20 0.47 -14.72
C TYR A 85 -3.80 0.49 -16.13
N ASP A 86 -3.78 1.65 -16.79
CA ASP A 86 -4.27 1.86 -18.16
C ASP A 86 -3.43 1.07 -19.18
N ALA A 87 -2.14 0.83 -18.89
CA ALA A 87 -1.24 0.04 -19.74
C ALA A 87 -1.51 -1.47 -19.71
N GLY A 88 -2.44 -1.94 -18.87
CA GLY A 88 -2.78 -3.35 -18.77
C GLY A 88 -2.12 -4.09 -17.60
N ILE A 89 -1.26 -3.42 -16.81
CA ILE A 89 -0.49 -4.04 -15.73
C ILE A 89 -1.31 -4.07 -14.44
N ARG A 90 -1.18 -5.15 -13.66
CA ARG A 90 -1.86 -5.28 -12.38
C ARG A 90 -1.32 -4.25 -11.39
N THR A 91 -2.20 -3.45 -10.81
CA THR A 91 -1.86 -2.30 -9.99
C THR A 91 -2.47 -2.39 -8.60
N VAL A 92 -1.70 -2.04 -7.57
CA VAL A 92 -2.13 -2.04 -6.17
C VAL A 92 -1.97 -0.64 -5.57
N CYS A 93 -3.04 -0.09 -5.00
CA CYS A 93 -2.90 1.01 -4.07
C CYS A 93 -2.59 0.44 -2.69
N PHE A 94 -1.35 0.63 -2.23
CA PHE A 94 -0.91 0.12 -0.94
C PHE A 94 -1.03 1.23 0.10
N ILE A 95 -2.12 1.20 0.86
CA ILE A 95 -2.41 2.14 1.95
C ILE A 95 -1.65 1.66 3.18
N ALA A 96 -0.35 1.92 3.16
CA ALA A 96 0.58 1.44 4.17
C ALA A 96 1.66 2.49 4.50
N PRO A 97 1.92 2.74 5.79
CA PRO A 97 1.13 2.29 6.94
C PRO A 97 -0.11 3.16 7.17
N VAL A 98 -1.21 2.57 7.65
CA VAL A 98 -2.38 3.31 8.18
C VAL A 98 -2.01 3.92 9.53
N PHE A 99 -1.95 5.26 9.58
CA PHE A 99 -1.72 6.03 10.81
C PHE A 99 -3.05 6.24 11.57
N PRO A 100 -3.17 5.77 12.83
CA PRO A 100 -4.40 5.93 13.59
C PRO A 100 -4.86 7.37 13.73
N GLY A 101 -6.10 7.67 13.32
CA GLY A 101 -6.69 9.00 13.39
C GLY A 101 -6.15 10.01 12.36
N ILE A 102 -5.24 9.61 11.46
CA ILE A 102 -4.65 10.48 10.42
C ILE A 102 -4.95 9.94 9.02
N THR A 103 -4.71 8.65 8.78
CA THR A 103 -4.97 8.04 7.47
C THR A 103 -6.46 7.87 7.25
N ASP A 104 -7.00 8.61 6.29
CA ASP A 104 -8.36 8.44 5.77
C ASP A 104 -8.34 7.47 4.57
N PHE A 105 -8.47 6.17 4.87
CA PHE A 105 -8.42 5.13 3.83
C PHE A 105 -9.67 5.13 2.94
N GLU A 106 -10.82 5.61 3.42
CA GLU A 106 -12.06 5.69 2.62
C GLU A 106 -11.91 6.79 1.55
N ALA A 107 -11.38 7.96 1.92
CA ALA A 107 -11.06 9.01 0.95
C ALA A 107 -10.03 8.53 -0.09
N ILE A 108 -8.99 7.81 0.33
CA ILE A 108 -8.01 7.22 -0.59
C ILE A 108 -8.69 6.20 -1.51
N PHE A 109 -9.51 5.29 -0.97
CA PHE A 109 -10.27 4.32 -1.75
C PHE A 109 -11.10 5.00 -2.85
N HIS A 110 -11.91 6.00 -2.50
CA HIS A 110 -12.72 6.73 -3.48
C HIS A 110 -11.87 7.40 -4.56
N ARG A 111 -10.66 7.85 -4.23
CA ARG A 111 -9.74 8.49 -5.17
C ARG A 111 -9.11 7.49 -6.16
N VAL A 112 -8.98 6.22 -5.79
CA VAL A 112 -8.15 5.24 -6.51
C VAL A 112 -8.91 4.05 -7.09
N LYS A 113 -10.16 3.78 -6.67
CA LYS A 113 -10.91 2.57 -7.03
C LYS A 113 -11.03 2.30 -8.54
N ASP A 114 -10.99 3.35 -9.37
CA ASP A 114 -11.09 3.24 -10.84
C ASP A 114 -9.72 3.09 -11.54
N GLN A 115 -8.63 2.99 -10.78
CA GLN A 115 -7.25 2.98 -11.28
C GLN A 115 -6.33 2.02 -10.50
N CYS A 116 -6.90 1.04 -9.80
CA CYS A 116 -6.17 -0.08 -9.21
C CYS A 116 -7.02 -1.35 -9.25
N ASP A 117 -6.34 -2.50 -9.12
CA ASP A 117 -6.98 -3.80 -9.00
C ASP A 117 -7.16 -4.21 -7.53
N LEU A 118 -6.27 -3.73 -6.67
CA LEU A 118 -6.30 -3.99 -5.23
C LEU A 118 -6.11 -2.70 -4.44
N VAL A 119 -6.82 -2.59 -3.32
CA VAL A 119 -6.56 -1.65 -2.24
C VAL A 119 -6.10 -2.45 -1.04
N TRP A 120 -4.83 -2.31 -0.67
CA TRP A 120 -4.21 -3.10 0.39
C TRP A 120 -3.97 -2.24 1.62
N LEU A 121 -4.62 -2.58 2.73
CA LEU A 121 -4.55 -1.88 4.01
C LEU A 121 -3.55 -2.56 4.94
N GLU A 122 -2.54 -1.85 5.44
CA GLU A 122 -1.60 -2.37 6.43
C GLU A 122 -1.49 -1.43 7.64
N ASN A 123 -1.43 -2.00 8.84
CA ASN A 123 -1.32 -1.22 10.08
C ASN A 123 0.09 -0.63 10.27
N LEU A 124 0.15 0.54 10.92
CA LEU A 124 1.42 1.11 11.36
C LEU A 124 2.07 0.23 12.45
N ASN A 125 3.13 -0.49 12.08
CA ASN A 125 3.89 -1.35 12.99
C ASN A 125 5.12 -0.59 13.55
N LEU A 126 5.03 -0.14 14.81
CA LEU A 126 6.10 0.61 15.46
C LEU A 126 7.10 -0.32 16.17
N ARG A 127 8.24 -0.57 15.52
CA ARG A 127 9.37 -1.36 16.07
C ARG A 127 10.62 -0.51 16.23
N GLY A 128 11.45 -0.86 17.22
CA GLY A 128 12.77 -0.24 17.43
C GLY A 128 12.73 1.28 17.62
N GLY A 129 13.76 1.97 17.12
CA GLY A 129 13.91 3.43 17.24
C GLY A 129 12.76 4.23 16.61
N PHE A 130 12.16 3.69 15.54
CA PHE A 130 11.06 4.33 14.82
C PHE A 130 9.83 4.58 15.70
N LYS A 131 9.61 3.73 16.72
CA LYS A 131 8.52 3.95 17.69
C LYS A 131 8.66 5.29 18.41
N LYS A 132 9.88 5.64 18.83
CA LYS A 132 10.14 6.88 19.57
C LYS A 132 9.91 8.09 18.66
N ASP A 133 10.42 8.04 17.44
CA ASP A 133 10.34 9.16 16.50
C ASP A 133 8.89 9.45 16.10
N ILE A 134 8.11 8.40 15.79
CA ILE A 134 6.69 8.56 15.47
C ILE A 134 5.90 9.04 16.68
N LEU A 135 6.10 8.49 17.87
CA LEU A 135 5.36 8.97 19.05
C LEU A 135 5.70 10.42 19.41
N ALA A 136 6.96 10.84 19.24
CA ALA A 136 7.36 12.23 19.41
C ALA A 136 6.69 13.14 18.37
N TYR A 137 6.67 12.73 17.11
CA TYR A 137 5.97 13.43 16.03
C TYR A 137 4.48 13.60 16.32
N ILE A 138 3.80 12.52 16.74
CA ILE A 138 2.37 12.57 17.10
C ILE A 138 2.16 13.49 18.30
N GLN A 139 3.01 13.44 19.32
CA GLN A 139 2.92 14.33 20.46
C GLN A 139 3.07 15.81 20.08
N GLU A 140 3.93 16.13 19.12
CA GLU A 140 4.17 17.50 18.67
C GLU A 140 3.07 18.02 17.74
N LYS A 141 2.68 17.23 16.72
CA LYS A 141 1.80 17.67 15.63
C LYS A 141 0.32 17.32 15.84
N TYR A 142 0.06 16.23 16.56
CA TYR A 142 -1.29 15.69 16.79
C TYR A 142 -1.50 15.31 18.27
N PRO A 143 -1.31 16.25 19.22
CA PRO A 143 -1.35 15.95 20.64
C PRO A 143 -2.66 15.30 21.10
N ASP A 144 -3.78 15.65 20.45
CA ASP A 144 -5.11 15.09 20.72
C ASP A 144 -5.22 13.59 20.38
N LEU A 145 -4.34 13.06 19.51
CA LEU A 145 -4.29 11.63 19.17
C LEU A 145 -3.42 10.82 20.14
N MET A 146 -2.65 11.45 21.03
CA MET A 146 -1.78 10.73 21.98
C MET A 146 -2.52 9.69 22.85
N PRO A 147 -3.74 9.94 23.35
CA PRO A 147 -4.51 8.91 24.07
C PRO A 147 -4.78 7.65 23.22
N LEU A 148 -5.07 7.82 21.93
CA LEU A 148 -5.30 6.73 20.97
C LEU A 148 -4.00 5.95 20.73
N TYR A 149 -2.90 6.65 20.45
CA TYR A 149 -1.60 6.01 20.24
C TYR A 149 -1.12 5.27 21.49
N ASN A 150 -1.37 5.79 22.69
CA ASN A 150 -1.08 5.11 23.94
C ASN A 150 -1.97 3.86 24.16
N ALA A 151 -3.25 3.92 23.76
CA ALA A 151 -4.11 2.73 23.77
C ALA A 151 -3.53 1.62 22.87
N ILE A 152 -3.19 1.95 21.63
CA ILE A 152 -2.72 0.98 20.64
C ILE A 152 -1.31 0.47 20.98
N TYR A 153 -0.33 1.36 21.13
CA TYR A 153 1.09 0.99 21.15
C TYR A 153 1.70 0.79 22.54
N THR A 154 0.99 1.19 23.60
CA THR A 154 1.43 0.97 24.99
C THR A 154 0.55 -0.05 25.70
N ARG A 155 -0.77 -0.02 25.47
CA ARG A 155 -1.73 -0.93 26.11
C ARG A 155 -2.12 -2.13 25.23
N GLY A 156 -1.73 -2.15 23.96
CA GLY A 156 -2.03 -3.25 23.04
C GLY A 156 -3.51 -3.30 22.63
N ASP A 157 -4.21 -2.17 22.69
CA ASP A 157 -5.62 -2.10 22.30
C ASP A 157 -5.77 -2.24 20.77
N ARG A 158 -6.57 -3.21 20.35
CA ARG A 158 -6.92 -3.47 18.95
C ARG A 158 -8.30 -2.95 18.54
N GLY A 159 -9.00 -2.24 19.42
CA GLY A 159 -10.33 -1.68 19.14
C GLY A 159 -10.35 -0.80 17.90
N TYR A 160 -9.33 0.05 17.74
CA TYR A 160 -9.20 0.91 16.57
C TYR A 160 -9.08 0.13 15.26
N PHE A 161 -8.25 -0.93 15.21
CA PHE A 161 -8.09 -1.73 14.00
C PHE A 161 -9.31 -2.60 13.71
N ARG A 162 -10.04 -3.06 14.74
CA ARG A 162 -11.34 -3.74 14.56
C ARG A 162 -12.36 -2.81 13.91
N GLU A 163 -12.44 -1.58 14.40
CA GLU A 163 -13.34 -0.57 13.82
C GLU A 163 -12.96 -0.24 12.37
N LEU A 164 -11.66 -0.16 12.06
CA LEU A 164 -11.19 0.03 10.69
C LEU A 164 -11.54 -1.15 9.78
N GLU A 165 -11.37 -2.40 10.24
CA GLU A 165 -11.78 -3.60 9.51
C GLU A 165 -13.27 -3.57 9.20
N GLU A 166 -14.12 -3.27 10.19
CA GLU A 166 -15.57 -3.14 9.99
C GLU A 166 -15.93 -2.04 8.98
N ARG A 167 -15.22 -0.91 8.99
CA ARG A 167 -15.38 0.16 7.99
C ARG A 167 -14.99 -0.32 6.60
N ALA A 168 -13.86 -1.01 6.47
CA ALA A 168 -13.37 -1.54 5.21
C ALA A 168 -14.33 -2.62 4.64
N GLU A 169 -14.88 -3.49 5.49
CA GLU A 169 -15.93 -4.44 5.08
C GLU A 169 -17.23 -3.73 4.64
N ARG A 170 -17.63 -2.65 5.33
CA ARG A 170 -18.80 -1.85 4.92
C ARG A 170 -18.57 -1.20 3.56
N LEU A 171 -17.40 -0.59 3.37
CA LEU A 171 -17.00 0.01 2.11
C LEU A 171 -16.97 -1.03 0.97
N ALA A 172 -16.44 -2.23 1.25
CA ALA A 172 -16.44 -3.33 0.30
C ALA A 172 -17.86 -3.70 -0.14
N ARG A 173 -18.80 -3.82 0.81
CA ARG A 173 -20.22 -4.12 0.52
C ARG A 173 -20.92 -3.00 -0.25
N GLU A 174 -20.63 -1.74 0.07
CA GLU A 174 -21.23 -0.58 -0.59
C GLU A 174 -20.83 -0.49 -2.08
N TYR A 175 -19.58 -0.82 -2.38
CA TYR A 175 -19.01 -0.74 -3.72
C TYR A 175 -18.89 -2.10 -4.42
N ASP A 176 -19.55 -3.15 -3.93
CA ASP A 176 -19.51 -4.51 -4.48
C ASP A 176 -18.07 -5.01 -4.77
N CYS A 177 -17.16 -4.69 -3.84
CA CYS A 177 -15.75 -5.07 -3.92
C CYS A 177 -15.52 -6.38 -3.14
N PRO A 178 -14.72 -7.32 -3.64
CA PRO A 178 -14.27 -8.44 -2.83
C PRO A 178 -13.46 -7.95 -1.62
N PHE A 179 -13.68 -8.56 -0.46
CA PHE A 179 -12.93 -8.29 0.77
C PHE A 179 -12.21 -9.58 1.19
N VAL A 180 -10.89 -9.51 1.37
CA VAL A 180 -10.07 -10.68 1.68
C VAL A 180 -9.06 -10.38 2.79
N ASP A 181 -8.78 -11.38 3.61
CA ASP A 181 -7.78 -11.31 4.67
C ASP A 181 -6.44 -11.83 4.15
N ASN A 182 -5.40 -10.98 4.11
CA ASN A 182 -4.02 -11.40 3.81
C ASN A 182 -3.83 -12.18 2.49
N GLU A 183 -4.75 -12.03 1.53
CA GLU A 183 -4.68 -12.65 0.20
C GLU A 183 -4.55 -11.60 -0.91
N LEU A 184 -3.77 -11.92 -1.93
CA LEU A 184 -3.57 -11.06 -3.11
C LEU A 184 -4.06 -11.78 -4.37
N PRO A 185 -5.38 -11.96 -4.55
CA PRO A 185 -5.93 -12.71 -5.69
C PRO A 185 -5.39 -12.16 -7.01
N TYR A 186 -4.75 -13.03 -7.78
CA TYR A 186 -4.09 -12.61 -9.01
C TYR A 186 -5.11 -12.41 -10.13
N GLY A 187 -4.98 -11.31 -10.86
CA GLY A 187 -5.90 -10.92 -11.91
C GLY A 187 -6.10 -9.41 -11.94
N ARG A 188 -6.83 -8.95 -12.96
CA ARG A 188 -7.35 -7.59 -13.03
C ARG A 188 -8.72 -7.56 -12.39
N ALA A 189 -8.99 -6.54 -11.59
CA ALA A 189 -10.32 -6.33 -11.02
C ALA A 189 -11.21 -5.60 -12.05
N GLU A 190 -12.52 -5.69 -11.87
CA GLU A 190 -13.44 -4.86 -12.63
C GLU A 190 -13.19 -3.37 -12.27
N PRO A 191 -13.11 -2.46 -13.26
CA PRO A 191 -12.88 -1.04 -12.97
C PRO A 191 -13.90 -0.49 -11.98
N GLY A 192 -13.41 0.12 -10.90
CA GLY A 192 -14.25 0.66 -9.83
C GLY A 192 -14.57 -0.31 -8.70
N HIS A 193 -14.23 -1.59 -8.85
CA HIS A 193 -14.48 -2.68 -7.91
C HIS A 193 -13.19 -3.40 -7.48
N PRO A 194 -12.16 -2.68 -6.98
CA PRO A 194 -10.90 -3.30 -6.59
C PRO A 194 -11.10 -4.25 -5.41
N VAL A 195 -10.24 -5.27 -5.28
CA VAL A 195 -10.24 -6.12 -4.08
C VAL A 195 -9.67 -5.33 -2.90
N ILE A 196 -10.41 -5.27 -1.80
CA ILE A 196 -9.93 -4.71 -0.53
C ILE A 196 -9.24 -5.83 0.26
N VAL A 197 -7.95 -5.64 0.52
CA VAL A 197 -7.12 -6.60 1.25
C VAL A 197 -6.85 -6.07 2.66
N ASP A 198 -7.37 -6.76 3.67
CA ASP A 198 -7.06 -6.48 5.06
C ASP A 198 -5.78 -7.19 5.50
N TYR A 199 -4.82 -6.40 5.99
CA TYR A 199 -3.55 -6.86 6.54
C TYR A 199 -3.33 -6.41 7.98
N PHE A 200 -4.35 -5.87 8.66
CA PHE A 200 -4.20 -5.31 10.02
C PHE A 200 -3.75 -6.33 11.08
N TYR A 201 -3.94 -7.63 10.84
CA TYR A 201 -3.61 -8.71 11.77
C TYR A 201 -2.80 -9.81 11.08
N HIS A 202 -1.90 -9.44 10.16
CA HIS A 202 -1.01 -10.40 9.53
C HIS A 202 -0.19 -11.23 10.54
N GLU A 203 0.14 -10.66 11.71
CA GLU A 203 0.80 -11.41 12.78
C GLU A 203 -0.03 -12.56 13.38
N GLU A 204 -1.33 -12.59 13.12
CA GLU A 204 -2.25 -13.66 13.57
C GLU A 204 -2.44 -14.76 12.54
N VAL A 205 -2.01 -14.54 11.29
CA VAL A 205 -2.02 -15.57 10.26
C VAL A 205 -0.91 -16.56 10.58
N ARG A 206 -1.30 -17.76 11.06
CA ARG A 206 -0.38 -18.82 11.49
C ARG A 206 -0.28 -19.92 10.44
N GLY A 207 0.95 -20.41 10.22
CA GLY A 207 1.23 -21.59 9.40
C GLY A 207 2.06 -21.27 8.15
N SER A 208 2.90 -22.22 7.73
CA SER A 208 3.76 -22.08 6.54
C SER A 208 2.99 -22.08 5.21
N GLU A 209 1.69 -22.41 5.24
CA GLU A 209 0.83 -22.44 4.06
C GLU A 209 0.27 -21.05 3.71
N ASN A 210 0.37 -20.07 4.62
CA ASN A 210 0.01 -18.67 4.40
C ASN A 210 -1.37 -18.51 3.74
N THR A 211 -2.36 -19.29 4.22
CA THR A 211 -3.68 -19.46 3.60
C THR A 211 -4.59 -18.24 3.67
N GLY A 212 -4.10 -17.09 4.16
CA GLY A 212 -4.89 -15.87 4.36
C GLY A 212 -5.91 -15.93 5.51
N LEU A 213 -6.42 -17.13 5.81
CA LEU A 213 -7.49 -17.36 6.78
C LEU A 213 -7.03 -17.12 8.22
N ARG A 214 -7.65 -16.13 8.86
CA ARG A 214 -7.61 -15.97 10.31
C ARG A 214 -8.56 -16.96 10.97
N ASN A 215 -8.18 -17.46 12.15
CA ASN A 215 -9.14 -18.11 13.05
C ASN A 215 -10.01 -17.01 13.67
N ARG A 216 -11.08 -16.62 12.97
CA ARG A 216 -12.11 -15.70 13.48
C ARG A 216 -12.88 -16.33 14.65
#